data_AF-A0A0G1Y1V4-F1
#
_entry.id   AF-A0A0G1Y1V4-F1
#
_cell.length_a   1.000
_cell.length_b   1.000
_cell.length_c   1.000
_cell.angle_alpha   90.00
_cell.angle_beta   90.00
_cell.angle_gamma   90.00
#
_symmetry.space_group_name_H-M   'P 1'
#
loop_
_entity.id
_entity.type
_entity.pdbx_description
1 polymer ?
#
loop_
_entity_poly.entity_id
_entity_poly.type
_entity_poly.pdbx_seq_one_letter_code
_entity_poly.pdbx_strand_id
1 'polypeptide(L)'
;MRYLNLEYLLLRVYDIFSGVDAGNIPGWIASLAGIIVITGIILTLILLALIVYANIRLVQVQHEGYQRFEEKLRSAQTQGTKNIGKNERWERIILLADSPSQSDWRRAILEADIMLGDVLDNQGYAGPVVGDQLKMANPLQMTTLDLAWKAHKMRNDIAHEGEVLQLTERDVRATIDYYRRVFEEFLAI
;
A
#
# COMPACT_ATOMS: atom_id res chain seq x y z
N MET A 1 -46.80 -17.61 14.27
CA MET A 1 -45.32 -17.51 14.26
C MET A 1 -44.81 -18.23 15.48
N ARG A 2 -44.01 -19.30 15.31
CA ARG A 2 -43.49 -20.10 16.43
C ARG A 2 -42.23 -19.41 16.94
N TYR A 3 -42.37 -18.60 17.98
CA TYR A 3 -41.25 -17.86 18.56
C TYR A 3 -40.24 -18.83 19.17
N LEU A 4 -38.95 -18.60 18.89
CA LEU A 4 -37.85 -19.36 19.46
C LEU A 4 -37.78 -19.02 20.96
N ASN A 5 -38.03 -19.99 21.83
CA ASN A 5 -37.97 -19.78 23.27
C ASN A 5 -36.49 -19.71 23.70
N LEU A 6 -35.97 -18.49 23.78
CA LEU A 6 -34.57 -18.22 24.09
C LEU A 6 -34.18 -18.76 25.48
N GLU A 7 -35.10 -18.70 26.44
CA GLU A 7 -34.91 -19.22 27.79
C GLU A 7 -34.75 -20.74 27.79
N TYR A 8 -35.57 -21.46 27.01
CA TYR A 8 -35.42 -22.90 26.83
C TYR A 8 -34.08 -23.27 26.18
N LEU A 9 -33.65 -22.50 25.18
CA LEU A 9 -32.37 -22.74 24.49
C LEU A 9 -31.18 -22.46 25.43
N LEU A 10 -31.24 -21.38 26.20
CA LEU A 10 -30.22 -21.02 27.18
C LEU A 10 -30.13 -22.02 28.33
N LEU A 11 -31.27 -22.49 28.86
CA LEU A 11 -31.32 -23.54 29.88
C LEU A 11 -30.76 -24.85 29.35
N ARG A 12 -31.05 -25.21 28.09
CA ARG A 12 -30.51 -26.42 27.47
C ARG A 12 -29.00 -26.35 27.29
N VAL A 13 -28.48 -25.20 26.89
CA VAL A 13 -27.04 -24.95 26.79
C VAL A 13 -26.40 -25.00 28.18
N TYR A 14 -27.01 -24.34 29.17
CA TYR A 14 -26.54 -24.36 30.56
C TYR A 14 -26.49 -25.76 31.15
N ASP A 15 -27.52 -26.59 30.96
CA ASP A 15 -27.56 -27.98 31.43
C ASP A 15 -26.47 -28.85 30.78
N ILE A 16 -26.17 -28.61 29.49
CA ILE A 16 -25.09 -29.32 28.79
C ILE A 16 -23.72 -28.96 29.37
N PHE A 17 -23.50 -27.70 29.76
CA PHE A 17 -22.22 -27.26 30.33
C PHE A 17 -22.10 -27.52 31.84
N SER A 18 -23.22 -27.45 32.58
CA SER A 18 -23.24 -27.66 34.04
C SER A 18 -23.38 -29.14 34.44
N GLY A 19 -23.92 -29.99 33.56
CA GLY A 19 -23.95 -31.44 33.75
C GLY A 19 -22.62 -32.15 33.47
N VAL A 20 -21.59 -31.43 33.00
CA VAL A 20 -20.23 -31.94 32.88
C VAL A 20 -19.57 -31.84 34.26
N ASP A 21 -19.76 -32.90 35.04
CA ASP A 21 -19.07 -33.06 36.31
C ASP A 21 -17.57 -33.25 36.03
N ALA A 22 -16.74 -32.23 36.31
CA ALA A 22 -15.30 -32.27 36.03
C ALA A 22 -14.60 -33.45 36.73
N GLY A 23 -15.18 -33.97 37.81
CA GLY A 23 -14.70 -35.16 38.53
C GLY A 23 -15.00 -36.50 37.86
N ASN A 24 -15.86 -36.55 36.83
CA ASN A 24 -16.30 -37.79 36.17
C ASN A 24 -15.84 -37.87 34.69
N ILE A 25 -14.96 -36.97 34.26
CA ILE A 25 -14.36 -37.02 32.92
C ILE A 25 -13.39 -38.20 32.88
N PRO A 26 -13.57 -39.17 31.96
CA PRO A 26 -12.61 -40.25 31.79
C PRO A 26 -11.19 -39.72 31.60
N GLY A 27 -10.22 -40.26 32.35
CA GLY A 27 -8.84 -39.75 32.36
C GLY A 27 -8.17 -39.72 30.98
N TRP A 28 -8.61 -40.55 30.04
CA TRP A 28 -8.16 -40.52 28.65
C TRP A 28 -8.60 -39.24 27.90
N ILE A 29 -9.81 -38.72 28.17
CA ILE A 29 -10.31 -37.46 27.57
C ILE A 29 -9.49 -36.29 28.09
N ALA A 30 -9.26 -36.22 29.41
CA ALA A 30 -8.44 -35.17 30.01
C ALA A 30 -7.00 -35.19 29.45
N SER A 31 -6.44 -36.38 29.25
CA SER A 31 -5.10 -36.56 28.66
C SER A 31 -5.05 -36.13 27.19
N LEU A 32 -6.05 -36.48 26.38
CA LEU A 32 -6.15 -36.02 24.98
C LEU A 32 -6.29 -34.51 24.88
N ALA A 33 -7.13 -33.90 25.72
CA ALA A 33 -7.30 -32.45 25.76
C ALA A 33 -5.97 -31.75 26.10
N GLY A 34 -5.21 -32.28 27.07
CA GLY A 34 -3.88 -31.77 27.40
C GLY A 34 -2.91 -31.82 26.21
N ILE A 35 -2.87 -32.93 25.47
CA ILE A 35 -2.01 -33.07 24.28
C ILE A 35 -2.41 -32.07 23.20
N ILE A 36 -3.71 -31.88 22.94
CA ILE A 36 -4.21 -30.91 21.95
C ILE A 36 -3.81 -29.48 22.35
N VAL A 37 -3.96 -29.11 23.62
CA VAL A 37 -3.59 -27.77 24.09
C VAL A 37 -2.08 -27.54 23.97
N ILE A 38 -1.25 -28.49 24.39
CA ILE A 38 0.21 -28.36 24.31
C ILE A 38 0.67 -28.26 22.85
N THR A 39 0.15 -29.12 21.97
CA THR A 39 0.48 -29.08 20.54
C THR A 39 0.01 -27.78 19.88
N GLY A 40 -1.17 -27.27 20.25
CA GLY A 40 -1.68 -25.98 19.79
C GLY A 40 -0.80 -24.79 20.20
N ILE A 41 -0.32 -24.77 21.45
CA ILE A 41 0.60 -23.73 21.94
C ILE A 41 1.92 -23.78 21.16
N ILE A 42 2.50 -24.97 20.98
CA ILE A 42 3.74 -25.15 20.22
C ILE A 42 3.56 -24.66 18.77
N LEU A 43 2.47 -25.06 18.11
CA LEU A 43 2.17 -24.64 16.74
C LEU A 43 2.03 -23.11 16.65
N THR A 44 1.35 -22.50 17.61
CA THR A 44 1.16 -21.04 17.67
C THR A 44 2.48 -20.30 17.80
N LEU A 45 3.38 -20.78 18.67
CA LEU A 45 4.71 -20.20 18.84
C LEU A 45 5.55 -20.32 17.56
N ILE A 46 5.48 -21.46 16.86
CA ILE A 46 6.16 -21.68 15.59
C ILE A 46 5.65 -20.71 14.52
N LEU A 47 4.33 -20.59 14.38
CA LEU A 47 3.73 -19.66 13.41
C LEU A 47 4.08 -18.21 13.72
N LEU A 48 4.05 -17.81 14.99
CA LEU A 48 4.45 -16.47 15.41
C LEU A 48 5.93 -16.19 15.08
N ALA A 49 6.83 -17.14 15.36
CA ALA A 49 8.24 -17.02 15.00
C ALA A 49 8.44 -16.91 13.48
N LEU A 50 7.70 -17.69 12.68
CA LEU A 50 7.74 -17.61 11.22
C LEU A 50 7.24 -16.25 10.69
N ILE A 51 6.17 -15.71 11.27
CA ILE A 51 5.65 -14.39 10.90
C ILE A 51 6.69 -13.30 11.21
N VAL A 52 7.30 -13.33 12.41
CA VAL A 52 8.34 -12.37 12.80
C VAL A 52 9.54 -12.49 11.86
N TYR A 53 10.01 -13.72 11.60
CA TYR A 53 11.10 -13.98 10.65
C TYR A 53 10.78 -13.45 9.25
N ALA A 54 9.57 -13.72 8.73
CA ALA A 54 9.14 -13.25 7.42
C ALA A 54 9.11 -11.72 7.34
N ASN A 55 8.62 -11.03 8.39
CA ASN A 55 8.63 -9.57 8.45
C ASN A 55 10.05 -9.00 8.47
N ILE A 56 10.94 -9.55 9.30
CA ILE A 56 12.35 -9.13 9.34
C ILE A 56 13.03 -9.37 8.00
N ARG A 57 12.83 -10.56 7.41
CA ARG A 57 13.39 -10.91 6.11
C ARG A 57 12.87 -10.01 5.00
N LEU A 58 11.60 -9.63 5.05
CA LEU A 58 10.99 -8.71 4.08
C LEU A 58 11.62 -7.31 4.18
N VAL A 59 11.81 -6.77 5.39
CA VAL A 59 12.50 -5.49 5.61
C VAL A 59 13.97 -5.56 5.16
N GLN A 60 14.65 -6.67 5.41
CA GLN A 60 16.05 -6.85 5.00
C GLN A 60 16.20 -6.95 3.48
N VAL A 61 15.32 -7.69 2.81
CA VAL A 61 15.30 -7.80 1.34
C VAL A 61 14.97 -6.45 0.70
N GLN A 62 14.13 -5.63 1.33
CA GLN A 62 13.87 -4.25 0.89
C GLN A 62 15.12 -3.36 0.99
N HIS A 63 15.91 -3.46 2.06
CA HIS A 63 17.14 -2.67 2.22
C HIS A 63 18.26 -3.12 1.28
N GLU A 64 18.45 -4.42 1.11
CA GLU A 64 19.41 -4.98 0.14
C GLU A 64 18.98 -4.67 -1.31
N GLY A 65 17.67 -4.63 -1.57
CA GLY A 65 17.08 -4.19 -2.83
C GLY A 65 17.37 -2.71 -3.10
N TYR A 66 17.20 -1.83 -2.12
CA TYR A 66 17.49 -0.39 -2.23
C TYR A 66 18.96 -0.11 -2.53
N GLN A 67 19.91 -0.80 -1.87
CA GLN A 67 21.34 -0.58 -2.12
C GLN A 67 21.76 -1.11 -3.50
N ARG A 68 21.25 -2.27 -3.92
CA ARG A 68 21.49 -2.78 -5.27
C ARG A 68 20.83 -1.92 -6.34
N PHE A 69 19.70 -1.30 -6.03
CA PHE A 69 19.05 -0.32 -6.88
C PHE A 69 19.91 0.95 -6.97
N GLU A 70 20.34 1.55 -5.86
CA GLU A 70 21.26 2.69 -5.86
C GLU A 70 22.58 2.42 -6.59
N GLU A 71 23.17 1.23 -6.44
CA GLU A 71 24.37 0.85 -7.19
C GLU A 71 24.10 0.68 -8.69
N LYS A 72 22.94 0.14 -9.07
CA LYS A 72 22.48 0.11 -10.47
C LYS A 72 22.21 1.52 -11.00
N LEU A 73 21.66 2.43 -10.20
CA LEU A 73 21.47 3.83 -10.57
C LEU A 73 22.80 4.55 -10.75
N ARG A 74 23.75 4.38 -9.82
CA ARG A 74 25.08 4.98 -9.91
C ARG A 74 25.87 4.42 -11.08
N SER A 75 25.80 3.12 -11.35
CA SER A 75 26.45 2.51 -12.53
C SER A 75 25.76 2.90 -13.84
N ALA A 76 24.43 3.02 -13.86
CA ALA A 76 23.68 3.55 -14.99
C ALA A 76 23.99 5.05 -15.23
N GLN A 77 24.18 5.86 -14.18
CA GLN A 77 24.67 7.24 -14.30
C GLN A 77 26.11 7.31 -14.83
N THR A 78 26.97 6.37 -14.42
CA THR A 78 28.39 6.35 -14.81
C THR A 78 28.58 5.88 -16.26
N GLN A 79 27.70 5.02 -16.78
CA GLN A 79 27.76 4.56 -18.18
C GLN A 79 26.77 5.25 -19.12
N GLY A 80 25.75 5.92 -18.60
CA GLY A 80 24.62 6.53 -19.33
C GLY A 80 24.74 8.04 -19.55
N THR A 81 25.95 8.59 -19.63
CA THR A 81 26.19 10.00 -20.01
C THR A 81 25.99 10.23 -21.51
N LYS A 82 24.94 9.64 -22.09
CA LYS A 82 24.50 9.84 -23.46
C LYS A 82 22.98 9.73 -23.50
N ASN A 83 22.31 10.79 -23.01
CA ASN A 83 20.85 11.01 -22.96
C ASN A 83 20.09 10.63 -21.67
N ILE A 84 20.55 11.05 -20.49
CA ILE A 84 19.57 11.55 -19.50
C ILE A 84 19.49 13.06 -19.74
N GLY A 85 18.84 13.43 -20.85
CA GLY A 85 18.48 14.82 -21.06
C GLY A 85 17.57 15.22 -19.91
N LYS A 86 17.84 16.36 -19.27
CA LYS A 86 16.90 17.03 -18.35
C LYS A 86 15.48 16.76 -18.83
N ASN A 87 14.65 16.13 -18.01
CA ASN A 87 13.25 15.93 -18.37
C ASN A 87 12.59 17.32 -18.39
N GLU A 88 12.61 17.98 -19.54
CA GLU A 88 12.13 19.35 -19.72
C GLU A 88 10.67 19.49 -19.27
N ARG A 89 9.90 18.39 -19.36
CA ARG A 89 8.52 18.36 -18.90
C ARG A 89 8.44 18.46 -17.37
N TRP A 90 9.30 17.72 -16.66
CA TRP A 90 9.39 17.80 -15.21
C TRP A 90 9.86 19.19 -14.74
N GLU A 91 10.87 19.77 -15.39
CA GLU A 91 11.33 21.13 -15.07
C GLU A 91 10.20 22.16 -15.22
N ARG A 92 9.39 22.05 -16.27
CA ARG A 92 8.20 22.91 -16.46
C ARG A 92 7.16 22.71 -15.35
N ILE A 93 6.93 21.48 -14.90
CA ILE A 93 6.00 21.19 -13.80
C ILE A 93 6.48 21.89 -12.51
N ILE A 94 7.77 21.80 -12.19
CA ILE A 94 8.35 22.46 -11.02
C ILE A 94 8.20 23.99 -11.12
N LEU A 95 8.51 24.58 -12.28
CA LEU A 95 8.35 26.03 -12.48
C LEU A 95 6.90 26.50 -12.27
N LEU A 96 5.91 25.71 -12.70
CA LEU A 96 4.50 26.02 -12.47
C LEU A 96 4.12 25.86 -10.98
N ALA A 97 4.62 24.82 -10.33
CA ALA A 97 4.36 24.55 -8.91
C ALA A 97 4.97 25.61 -7.97
N ASP A 98 6.12 26.18 -8.34
CA ASP A 98 6.80 27.23 -7.58
C ASP A 98 6.26 28.65 -7.84
N SER A 99 5.33 28.79 -8.79
CA SER A 99 4.69 30.07 -9.08
C SER A 99 3.80 30.53 -7.90
N PRO A 100 3.48 31.83 -7.80
CA PRO A 100 2.52 32.33 -6.81
C PRO A 100 1.04 32.16 -7.21
N SER A 101 0.74 31.52 -8.35
CA SER A 101 -0.61 31.46 -8.92
C SER A 101 -1.26 30.09 -8.71
N GLN A 102 -2.48 30.07 -8.14
CA GLN A 102 -3.25 28.83 -8.06
C GLN A 102 -3.62 28.25 -9.44
N SER A 103 -3.70 29.06 -10.50
CA SER A 103 -3.96 28.54 -11.86
C SER A 103 -2.81 27.66 -12.33
N ASP A 104 -1.59 28.09 -12.05
CA ASP A 104 -0.36 27.42 -12.44
C ASP A 104 -0.16 26.17 -11.58
N TRP A 105 -0.54 26.21 -10.31
CA TRP A 105 -0.58 25.03 -9.45
C TRP A 105 -1.52 23.93 -9.97
N ARG A 106 -2.75 24.30 -10.37
CA ARG A 106 -3.68 23.34 -11.00
C ARG A 106 -3.07 22.74 -12.25
N ARG A 107 -2.45 23.59 -13.08
CA ARG A 107 -1.76 23.16 -14.30
C ARG A 107 -0.60 22.22 -14.01
N ALA A 108 0.22 22.50 -12.99
CA ALA A 108 1.34 21.65 -12.58
C ALA A 108 0.86 20.23 -12.21
N ILE A 109 -0.21 20.13 -11.44
CA ILE A 109 -0.78 18.84 -10.99
C ILE A 109 -1.40 18.07 -12.17
N LEU A 110 -2.09 18.77 -13.08
CA LEU A 110 -2.65 18.14 -14.29
C LEU A 110 -1.55 17.60 -15.21
N GLU A 111 -0.51 18.40 -15.47
CA GLU A 111 0.63 17.98 -16.30
C GLU A 111 1.41 16.83 -15.67
N ALA A 112 1.56 16.82 -14.34
CA ALA A 112 2.19 15.73 -13.61
C ALA A 112 1.37 14.44 -13.69
N ASP A 113 0.04 14.48 -13.63
CA ASP A 113 -0.81 13.28 -13.76
C ASP A 113 -0.75 12.69 -15.18
N ILE A 114 -0.68 13.54 -16.22
CA ILE A 114 -0.49 13.05 -17.60
C ILE A 114 0.88 12.37 -17.71
N MET A 115 1.93 12.98 -17.14
CA MET A 115 3.26 12.36 -17.09
C MET A 115 3.25 11.03 -16.33
N LEU A 116 2.49 10.93 -15.24
CA LEU A 116 2.29 9.68 -14.51
C LEU A 116 1.66 8.60 -15.40
N GLY A 117 0.64 8.94 -16.18
CA GLY A 117 0.04 8.00 -17.13
C GLY A 117 1.04 7.43 -18.14
N ASP A 118 1.88 8.31 -18.71
CA ASP A 118 2.93 7.89 -19.65
C ASP A 118 3.99 7.01 -18.98
N VAL A 119 4.39 7.34 -17.74
CA VAL A 119 5.33 6.52 -16.95
C VAL A 119 4.74 5.14 -16.68
N LEU A 120 3.49 5.06 -16.23
CA LEU A 120 2.83 3.79 -15.94
C LEU A 120 2.66 2.94 -17.19
N ASP A 121 2.30 3.54 -18.32
CA ASP A 121 2.16 2.84 -19.61
C ASP A 121 3.51 2.25 -20.06
N ASN A 122 4.59 3.02 -19.95
CA ASN A 122 5.95 2.55 -20.27
C ASN A 122 6.41 1.38 -19.37
N GLN A 123 5.87 1.26 -18.16
CA GLN A 123 6.14 0.14 -17.25
C GLN A 123 5.21 -1.07 -17.47
N GLY A 124 4.30 -0.98 -18.45
CA GLY A 124 3.38 -2.05 -18.81
C GLY A 124 2.07 -2.08 -18.00
N TYR A 125 1.78 -1.04 -17.22
CA TYR A 125 0.49 -0.88 -16.54
C TYR A 125 -0.53 -0.30 -17.53
N ALA A 126 -1.28 -1.19 -18.18
CA ALA A 126 -2.28 -0.80 -19.16
C ALA A 126 -3.54 -0.22 -18.51
N GLY A 127 -4.21 0.71 -19.20
CA GLY A 127 -5.48 1.25 -18.75
C GLY A 127 -5.88 2.49 -19.54
N PRO A 128 -7.17 2.74 -19.77
CA PRO A 128 -7.63 3.91 -20.52
C PRO A 128 -7.42 5.22 -19.75
N VAL A 129 -7.28 5.15 -18.42
CA VAL A 129 -7.00 6.29 -17.54
C VAL A 129 -6.01 5.87 -16.44
N VAL A 130 -5.31 6.85 -15.86
CA VAL A 130 -4.35 6.65 -14.76
C VAL A 130 -4.93 5.82 -13.62
N GLY A 131 -6.19 6.09 -13.23
CA GLY A 131 -6.86 5.32 -12.18
C GLY A 131 -7.05 3.83 -12.50
N ASP A 132 -7.12 3.43 -13.77
CA ASP A 132 -7.19 2.02 -14.16
C ASP A 132 -5.78 1.39 -14.24
N GLN A 133 -4.78 2.15 -14.70
CA GLN A 133 -3.38 1.73 -14.66
C GLN A 133 -2.92 1.44 -13.22
N LEU A 134 -3.27 2.33 -12.29
CA LEU A 134 -2.96 2.18 -10.86
C LEU A 134 -3.65 0.98 -10.20
N LYS A 135 -4.81 0.53 -10.70
CA LYS A 135 -5.46 -0.70 -10.21
C LYS A 135 -4.73 -1.96 -10.66
N MET A 136 -4.02 -1.91 -11.79
CA MET A 136 -3.21 -3.02 -12.28
C MET A 136 -1.86 -3.12 -11.55
N ALA A 137 -1.35 -2.00 -11.05
CA ALA A 137 -0.11 -1.97 -10.28
C ALA A 137 -0.23 -2.72 -8.95
N ASN A 138 0.82 -3.46 -8.61
CA ASN A 138 0.91 -4.23 -7.36
C ASN A 138 1.94 -3.56 -6.41
N PRO A 139 1.63 -3.39 -5.11
CA PRO A 139 2.59 -2.89 -4.12
C PRO A 139 3.95 -3.63 -4.07
N LEU A 140 4.01 -4.88 -4.52
CA LEU A 140 5.25 -5.65 -4.62
C LEU A 140 6.17 -5.19 -5.77
N GLN A 141 5.61 -4.56 -6.79
CA GLN A 141 6.32 -4.10 -7.99
C GLN A 141 6.49 -2.57 -8.02
N MET A 142 5.59 -1.84 -7.36
CA MET A 142 5.61 -0.38 -7.24
C MET A 142 5.49 0.00 -5.77
N THR A 143 6.60 0.36 -5.14
CA THR A 143 6.67 0.74 -3.73
C THR A 143 6.00 2.09 -3.47
N THR A 144 5.93 2.97 -4.47
CA THR A 144 5.29 4.28 -4.37
C THR A 144 3.80 4.29 -4.76
N LEU A 145 3.16 3.12 -4.90
CA LEU A 145 1.77 3.00 -5.37
C LEU A 145 0.78 3.87 -4.57
N ASP A 146 0.89 3.89 -3.25
CA ASP A 146 0.06 4.74 -2.38
C ASP A 146 0.27 6.24 -2.65
N LEU A 147 1.51 6.66 -2.96
CA LEU A 147 1.84 8.05 -3.31
C LEU A 147 1.22 8.42 -4.66
N ALA A 148 1.28 7.53 -5.65
CA ALA A 148 0.65 7.74 -6.94
C ALA A 148 -0.88 7.87 -6.81
N TRP A 149 -1.53 7.05 -5.97
CA TRP A 149 -2.94 7.18 -5.67
C TRP A 149 -3.29 8.52 -4.99
N LYS A 150 -2.48 8.96 -4.02
CA LYS A 150 -2.66 10.27 -3.36
C LYS A 150 -2.53 11.44 -4.35
N ALA A 151 -1.53 11.38 -5.22
CA ALA A 151 -1.30 12.40 -6.23
C ALA A 151 -2.44 12.45 -7.28
N HIS A 152 -2.84 11.28 -7.79
CA HIS A 152 -3.94 11.15 -8.73
C HIS A 152 -5.28 11.62 -8.13
N LYS A 153 -5.50 11.38 -6.83
CA LYS A 153 -6.69 11.88 -6.13
C LYS A 153 -6.75 13.40 -6.14
N MET A 154 -5.66 14.10 -5.82
CA MET A 154 -5.62 15.57 -5.88
C MET A 154 -5.96 16.08 -7.29
N ARG A 155 -5.46 15.40 -8.33
CA ARG A 155 -5.84 15.74 -9.71
C ARG A 155 -7.34 15.53 -9.96
N ASN A 156 -7.92 14.45 -9.47
CA ASN A 156 -9.35 14.18 -9.61
C ASN A 156 -10.20 15.21 -8.85
N ASP A 157 -9.76 15.64 -7.68
CA ASP A 157 -10.44 16.68 -6.90
C ASP A 157 -10.43 18.01 -7.71
N ILE A 158 -9.29 18.37 -8.33
CA ILE A 158 -9.21 19.53 -9.24
C ILE A 158 -10.17 19.39 -10.43
N ALA A 159 -10.28 18.20 -11.02
CA ALA A 159 -11.15 17.98 -12.18
C ALA A 159 -12.65 18.08 -11.83
N HIS A 160 -13.06 17.64 -10.64
CA HIS A 160 -14.46 17.68 -10.20
C HIS A 160 -14.86 19.04 -9.62
N GLU A 161 -14.00 19.68 -8.83
CA GLU A 161 -14.31 20.92 -8.12
C GLU A 161 -13.85 22.18 -8.87
N GLY A 162 -12.89 22.05 -9.80
CA GLY A 162 -12.42 23.14 -10.66
C GLY A 162 -11.83 24.32 -9.87
N GLU A 163 -12.35 25.52 -10.13
CA GLU A 163 -11.92 26.75 -9.46
C GLU A 163 -12.42 26.87 -8.01
N VAL A 164 -13.42 26.08 -7.62
CA VAL A 164 -13.98 26.11 -6.25
C VAL A 164 -12.99 25.52 -5.24
N LEU A 165 -12.18 24.54 -5.67
CA LEU A 165 -11.14 23.96 -4.83
C LEU A 165 -10.05 24.99 -4.53
N GLN A 166 -9.91 25.36 -3.27
CA GLN A 166 -8.84 26.23 -2.81
C GLN A 166 -7.59 25.41 -2.56
N LEU A 167 -6.61 25.52 -3.47
CA LEU A 167 -5.31 24.90 -3.29
C LEU A 167 -4.44 25.75 -2.38
N THR A 168 -3.84 25.14 -1.36
CA THR A 168 -2.77 25.77 -0.59
C THR A 168 -1.41 25.39 -1.17
N GLU A 169 -0.42 26.26 -0.99
CA GLU A 169 0.97 25.98 -1.40
C GLU A 169 1.48 24.66 -0.78
N ARG A 170 1.08 24.38 0.47
CA ARG A 170 1.42 23.13 1.15
C ARG A 170 0.85 21.92 0.42
N ASP A 171 -0.40 21.97 -0.02
CA ASP A 171 -1.05 20.85 -0.71
C ASP A 171 -0.39 20.60 -2.07
N VAL A 172 -0.04 21.67 -2.79
CA VAL A 172 0.64 21.60 -4.08
C VAL A 172 2.03 21.01 -3.92
N ARG A 173 2.85 21.55 -2.99
CA ARG A 173 4.18 21.02 -2.70
C ARG A 173 4.15 19.55 -2.30
N ALA A 174 3.21 19.16 -1.43
CA ALA A 174 3.04 17.76 -1.03
C ALA A 174 2.66 16.86 -2.23
N THR A 175 1.74 17.32 -3.08
CA THR A 175 1.29 16.58 -4.25
C THR A 175 2.41 16.40 -5.28
N ILE A 176 3.17 17.46 -5.55
CA ILE A 176 4.33 17.41 -6.45
C ILE A 176 5.42 16.51 -5.87
N ASP A 177 5.62 16.49 -4.55
CA ASP A 177 6.54 15.57 -3.89
C ASP A 177 6.13 14.09 -4.07
N TYR A 178 4.83 13.80 -4.04
CA TYR A 178 4.33 12.46 -4.34
C TYR A 178 4.66 12.03 -5.77
N TYR A 179 4.39 12.88 -6.77
CA TYR A 179 4.76 12.61 -8.16
C TYR A 179 6.27 12.41 -8.33
N ARG A 180 7.08 13.28 -7.71
CA ARG A 180 8.55 13.21 -7.75
C ARG A 180 9.05 11.83 -7.32
N ARG A 181 8.61 11.34 -6.16
CA ARG A 181 9.03 10.03 -5.63
C ARG A 181 8.62 8.88 -6.54
N VAL A 182 7.44 8.96 -7.15
CA VAL A 182 6.98 7.96 -8.12
C VAL A 182 7.87 7.97 -9.38
N PHE A 183 8.20 9.15 -9.89
CA PHE A 183 9.04 9.27 -11.08
C PHE A 183 10.49 8.86 -10.82
N GLU A 184 11.02 9.13 -9.62
CA GLU A 184 12.34 8.66 -9.17
C GLU A 184 12.39 7.12 -9.11
N GLU A 185 11.34 6.45 -8.63
CA GLU A 185 11.26 4.98 -8.62
C GLU A 185 11.39 4.38 -10.02
N PHE A 186 10.81 5.04 -11.03
CA PHE A 186 10.83 4.58 -12.42
C PHE A 186 11.92 5.20 -13.30
N LEU A 187 12.86 5.96 -12.71
CA LEU A 187 13.95 6.66 -13.44
C LEU A 187 13.43 7.57 -14.55
N ALA A 188 12.24 8.15 -14.37
CA ALA A 188 11.62 9.05 -15.33
C ALA A 188 12.11 10.50 -15.18
N ILE A 189 12.79 10.83 -14.08
CA ILE A 189 13.42 12.12 -13.78
C ILE A 189 14.79 11.95 -13.14
#